data_AF-K1PZD4-F1
#
_entry.id   AF-K1PZD4-F1
#
_cell.length_a   1.000
_cell.length_b   1.000
_cell.length_c   1.000
_cell.angle_alpha   90.00
_cell.angle_beta   90.00
_cell.angle_gamma   90.00
#
_symmetry.space_group_name_H-M   'P 1'
#
loop_
_entity.id
_entity.type
_entity.pdbx_description
1 polymer ?
#
loop_
_entity_poly.entity_id
_entity_poly.type
_entity_poly.pdbx_seq_one_letter_code
_entity_poly.pdbx_strand_id
1 'polypeptide(L)'
;MRITRSRFPGQKPKVTFTIDEELAKGPPGEMPIPREHNMILTGLGNQNLVVFSQTPVTVKQESSSGSVDVVASDRIAVEGKVIQRADCQPDKTISYMNLKRKQLEIKNKPQREVIQITKVVPMYKPVNNHVHNAPSSDKNKVEKRLREDKEKVMDILFNAFEKHQYYNVKDLVTLTKQPIIGRIVFAV
;
A
#
# COMPACT_ATOMS: atom_id res chain seq x y z
N MET A 1 -5.00 -31.55 -10.62
CA MET A 1 -4.83 -32.16 -9.28
C MET A 1 -5.57 -33.49 -9.26
N ARG A 2 -5.08 -34.51 -8.56
CA ARG A 2 -5.72 -35.85 -8.55
C ARG A 2 -5.77 -36.44 -7.15
N ILE A 3 -6.94 -36.95 -6.75
CA ILE A 3 -7.11 -37.77 -5.54
C ILE A 3 -7.20 -39.24 -5.97
N THR A 4 -6.32 -40.07 -5.46
CA THR A 4 -6.33 -41.52 -5.69
C THR A 4 -6.63 -42.24 -4.38
N ARG A 5 -7.47 -43.27 -4.45
CA ARG A 5 -7.78 -44.15 -3.31
C ARG A 5 -7.44 -45.57 -3.70
N SER A 6 -6.41 -46.13 -3.07
CA SER A 6 -6.12 -47.56 -3.21
C SER A 6 -6.81 -48.32 -2.07
N ARG A 7 -7.41 -49.45 -2.41
CA ARG A 7 -7.98 -50.41 -1.45
C ARG A 7 -7.39 -51.77 -1.74
N PHE A 8 -6.53 -52.25 -0.85
CA PHE A 8 -6.08 -53.63 -0.84
C PHE A 8 -6.88 -54.41 0.21
N PRO A 9 -7.33 -55.64 -0.08
CA PRO A 9 -8.06 -56.45 0.89
C PRO A 9 -7.20 -56.64 2.16
N GLY A 10 -7.74 -56.27 3.31
CA GLY A 10 -7.06 -56.36 4.61
C GLY A 10 -6.25 -55.13 5.04
N GLN A 11 -6.10 -54.08 4.21
CA GLN A 11 -5.40 -52.85 4.59
C GLN A 11 -6.34 -51.65 4.71
N LYS A 12 -5.96 -50.69 5.57
CA LYS A 12 -6.67 -49.40 5.65
C LYS A 12 -6.57 -48.69 4.30
N PRO A 13 -7.66 -48.06 3.81
CA PRO A 13 -7.65 -47.38 2.52
C PRO A 13 -6.61 -46.25 2.53
N LYS A 14 -5.67 -46.28 1.58
CA LYS A 14 -4.71 -45.19 1.39
C LYS A 14 -5.30 -44.19 0.42
N VAL A 15 -5.45 -42.95 0.87
CA VAL A 15 -5.90 -41.84 0.03
C VAL A 15 -4.75 -40.87 -0.14
N THR A 16 -4.39 -40.59 -1.39
CA THR A 16 -3.28 -39.74 -1.77
C THR A 16 -3.77 -38.61 -2.65
N PHE A 17 -3.29 -37.42 -2.37
CA PHE A 17 -3.48 -36.23 -3.17
C PHE A 17 -2.18 -35.92 -3.92
N THR A 18 -2.29 -35.77 -5.23
CA THR A 18 -1.16 -35.45 -6.12
C THR A 18 -1.38 -34.07 -6.74
N ILE A 19 -0.41 -33.18 -6.49
CA ILE A 19 -0.37 -31.83 -7.05
C ILE A 19 0.05 -31.89 -8.53
N ASP A 20 -0.46 -30.94 -9.32
CA ASP A 20 -0.07 -30.80 -10.72
C ASP A 20 1.40 -30.40 -10.89
N GLU A 21 1.99 -30.85 -11.99
CA GLU A 21 3.40 -30.67 -12.30
C GLU A 21 3.84 -29.20 -12.34
N GLU A 22 3.02 -28.34 -12.95
CA GLU A 22 3.30 -26.91 -13.09
C GLU A 22 3.32 -26.20 -11.73
N LEU A 23 2.36 -26.54 -10.85
CA LEU A 23 2.25 -25.95 -9.53
C LEU A 23 3.36 -26.44 -8.59
N ALA A 24 3.84 -27.68 -8.78
CA ALA A 24 4.89 -28.27 -7.94
C ALA A 24 6.29 -27.68 -8.20
N LYS A 25 6.53 -27.11 -9.39
CA LYS A 25 7.83 -26.51 -9.75
C LYS A 25 8.09 -25.19 -9.02
N GLY A 26 7.04 -24.49 -8.59
CA GLY A 26 7.16 -23.20 -7.92
C GLY A 26 7.79 -22.11 -8.80
N PRO A 27 7.92 -20.88 -8.27
CA PRO A 27 8.64 -19.82 -8.95
C PRO A 27 10.15 -20.13 -9.07
N PRO A 28 10.84 -19.57 -10.07
CA PRO A 28 12.27 -19.82 -10.27
C PRO A 28 13.08 -19.36 -9.05
N GLY A 29 13.83 -20.29 -8.43
CA GLY A 29 14.67 -20.04 -7.25
C GLY A 29 14.16 -20.65 -5.94
N GLU A 30 12.91 -21.13 -5.90
CA GLU A 30 12.38 -21.87 -4.75
C GLU A 30 12.64 -23.39 -4.88
N MET A 31 12.56 -24.10 -3.74
CA MET A 31 12.72 -25.55 -3.75
C MET A 31 11.45 -26.22 -4.27
N PRO A 32 11.57 -27.35 -5.00
CA PRO A 32 10.42 -28.06 -5.53
C PRO A 32 9.51 -28.52 -4.40
N ILE A 33 8.21 -28.29 -4.56
CA ILE A 33 7.20 -28.69 -3.59
C ILE A 33 6.96 -30.20 -3.74
N PRO A 34 6.89 -30.98 -2.64
CA PRO A 34 6.51 -32.38 -2.69
C PRO A 34 5.19 -32.58 -3.43
N ARG A 35 5.12 -33.51 -4.39
CA ARG A 35 3.91 -33.74 -5.19
C ARG A 35 2.84 -34.54 -4.45
N GLU A 36 3.27 -35.56 -3.72
CA GLU A 36 2.38 -36.50 -3.06
C GLU A 36 2.12 -36.08 -1.61
N HIS A 37 0.84 -36.06 -1.26
CA HIS A 37 0.37 -35.80 0.09
C HIS A 37 -0.60 -36.90 0.50
N ASN A 38 -0.36 -37.52 1.65
CA ASN A 38 -1.25 -38.53 2.18
C ASN A 38 -2.43 -37.85 2.89
N MET A 39 -3.63 -38.39 2.69
CA MET A 39 -4.82 -37.95 3.39
C MET A 39 -5.19 -38.98 4.45
N ILE A 40 -5.12 -38.58 5.72
CA ILE A 40 -5.50 -39.42 6.85
C ILE A 40 -6.99 -39.26 7.07
N LEU A 41 -7.73 -40.35 6.86
CA LEU A 41 -9.17 -40.39 7.06
C LEU A 41 -9.50 -40.49 8.54
N THR A 42 -10.21 -39.49 9.06
CA THR A 42 -10.68 -39.41 10.45
C THR A 42 -12.21 -39.53 10.45
N GLY A 43 -12.75 -40.45 11.25
CA GLY A 43 -14.21 -40.58 11.43
C GLY A 43 -14.79 -39.38 12.18
N LEU A 44 -16.05 -39.05 11.91
CA LEU A 44 -16.73 -37.88 12.53
C LEU A 44 -17.24 -38.15 13.96
N GLY A 45 -17.11 -39.38 14.45
CA GLY A 45 -17.54 -39.76 15.79
C GLY A 45 -19.03 -39.46 15.99
N ASN A 46 -19.34 -38.65 16.99
CA ASN A 46 -20.68 -38.21 17.37
C ASN A 46 -21.04 -36.80 16.85
N GLN A 47 -20.21 -36.18 16.01
CA GLN A 47 -20.50 -34.85 15.44
C GLN A 47 -21.32 -34.97 14.16
N ASN A 48 -22.40 -34.18 14.05
CA ASN A 48 -23.19 -34.04 12.83
C ASN A 48 -22.84 -32.72 12.15
N LEU A 49 -22.09 -32.79 11.05
CA LEU A 49 -21.63 -31.63 10.29
C LEU A 49 -22.42 -31.53 8.99
N VAL A 50 -22.91 -30.34 8.67
CA VAL A 50 -23.68 -30.03 7.45
C VAL A 50 -23.06 -28.80 6.77
N VAL A 51 -23.03 -28.81 5.45
CA VAL A 51 -22.50 -27.73 4.61
C VAL A 51 -23.67 -26.90 4.08
N PHE A 52 -23.58 -25.59 4.27
CA PHE A 52 -24.49 -24.60 3.71
C PHE A 52 -23.70 -23.68 2.78
N SER A 53 -24.30 -23.29 1.66
CA SER A 53 -23.76 -22.28 0.75
C SER A 53 -24.60 -21.01 0.83
N GLN A 54 -23.92 -19.86 0.76
CA GLN A 54 -24.54 -18.55 0.74
C GLN A 54 -24.10 -17.85 -0.53
N THR A 55 -25.05 -17.51 -1.38
CA THR A 55 -24.80 -16.83 -2.65
C THR A 55 -25.51 -15.47 -2.63
N PRO A 56 -24.79 -14.36 -2.84
CA PRO A 56 -25.43 -13.06 -2.89
C PRO A 56 -26.27 -12.98 -4.16
N VAL A 57 -27.57 -12.69 -4.02
CA VAL A 57 -28.48 -12.47 -5.15
C VAL A 57 -28.68 -10.98 -5.32
N THR A 58 -28.26 -10.47 -6.48
CA THR A 58 -28.61 -9.12 -6.91
C THR A 58 -29.97 -9.15 -7.59
N VAL A 59 -31.02 -8.89 -6.83
CA VAL A 59 -32.36 -8.73 -7.41
C VAL A 59 -32.43 -7.33 -8.01
N LYS A 60 -32.39 -7.22 -9.35
CA LYS A 60 -32.79 -5.99 -10.04
C LYS A 60 -34.32 -5.89 -9.94
N GLN A 61 -34.83 -5.13 -8.98
CA GLN A 61 -36.23 -4.71 -9.01
C GLN A 61 -36.35 -3.49 -9.93
N GLU A 62 -37.07 -3.64 -11.03
CA GLU A 62 -37.51 -2.50 -11.83
C GLU A 62 -38.69 -1.83 -11.11
N SER A 63 -38.41 -0.84 -10.26
CA SER A 63 -39.43 0.07 -9.75
C SER A 63 -39.51 1.30 -10.65
N SER A 64 -40.72 1.68 -11.07
CA SER A 64 -41.05 2.79 -11.96
C SER A 64 -40.79 4.20 -11.39
N SER A 65 -40.01 4.32 -10.32
CA SER A 65 -39.57 5.59 -9.75
C SER A 65 -38.08 5.51 -9.42
N GLY A 66 -37.28 6.37 -10.06
CA GLY A 66 -35.81 6.31 -10.11
C GLY A 66 -35.08 6.48 -8.78
N SER A 67 -35.06 5.43 -7.96
CA SER A 67 -34.07 5.21 -6.89
C SER A 67 -33.61 3.75 -6.94
N VAL A 68 -32.32 3.53 -7.20
CA VAL A 68 -31.71 2.20 -7.30
C VAL A 68 -31.31 1.74 -5.90
N ASP A 69 -32.25 1.17 -5.15
CA ASP A 69 -31.96 0.46 -3.91
C ASP A 69 -31.68 -1.03 -4.22
N VAL A 70 -30.39 -1.40 -4.25
CA VAL A 70 -29.97 -2.80 -4.41
C VAL A 70 -30.17 -3.52 -3.08
N VAL A 71 -31.33 -4.15 -2.89
CA VAL A 71 -31.51 -5.10 -1.78
C VAL A 71 -30.77 -6.39 -2.14
N ALA A 72 -29.55 -6.54 -1.64
CA ALA A 72 -28.80 -7.79 -1.72
C ALA A 72 -29.45 -8.80 -0.77
N SER A 73 -30.32 -9.67 -1.30
CA SER A 73 -30.82 -10.81 -0.54
C SER A 73 -29.88 -12.00 -0.74
N ASP A 74 -29.44 -12.63 0.34
CA ASP A 74 -28.59 -13.81 0.23
C ASP A 74 -29.45 -15.07 0.05
N ARG A 75 -29.16 -15.83 -1.00
CA ARG A 75 -29.73 -17.16 -1.20
C ARG A 75 -28.89 -18.17 -0.44
N ILE A 76 -29.50 -18.74 0.59
CA ILE A 76 -28.91 -19.80 1.42
C ILE A 76 -29.42 -21.15 0.93
N ALA A 77 -28.52 -22.12 0.71
CA ALA A 77 -28.84 -23.48 0.32
C ALA A 77 -28.10 -24.50 1.21
N VAL A 78 -28.71 -25.67 1.41
CA VAL A 78 -28.09 -26.79 2.13
C VAL A 78 -27.46 -27.73 1.10
N GLU A 79 -26.13 -27.83 1.08
CA GLU A 79 -25.39 -28.65 0.10
C GLU A 79 -25.40 -30.14 0.49
N GLY A 80 -25.28 -30.42 1.78
CA GLY A 80 -25.34 -31.80 2.28
C GLY A 80 -24.62 -32.03 3.61
N LYS A 81 -24.69 -33.28 4.07
CA LYS A 81 -24.04 -33.73 5.30
C LYS A 81 -22.61 -34.20 5.04
N VAL A 82 -21.68 -33.84 5.90
CA VAL A 82 -20.30 -34.36 5.86
C VAL A 82 -20.32 -35.79 6.38
N ILE A 83 -19.72 -36.72 5.61
CA ILE A 83 -19.68 -38.15 5.95
C ILE A 83 -18.31 -38.56 6.48
N GLN A 84 -17.25 -37.91 6.01
CA GLN A 84 -15.87 -38.29 6.30
C GLN A 84 -14.99 -37.04 6.41
N ARG A 85 -14.11 -37.01 7.42
CA ARG A 85 -13.04 -36.02 7.51
C ARG A 85 -11.74 -36.62 6.99
N ALA A 86 -10.94 -35.80 6.32
CA ALA A 86 -9.61 -36.16 5.84
C ALA A 86 -8.64 -35.03 6.16
N ASP A 87 -7.56 -35.33 6.88
CA ASP A 87 -6.50 -34.38 7.16
C ASP A 87 -5.33 -34.64 6.19
N CYS A 88 -4.95 -33.61 5.43
CA CYS A 88 -3.84 -33.68 4.47
C CYS A 88 -2.50 -33.58 5.21
N GLN A 89 -1.67 -34.60 5.11
CA GLN A 89 -0.34 -34.65 5.67
C GLN A 89 0.71 -34.82 4.55
N PRO A 90 1.74 -33.96 4.51
CA PRO A 90 2.85 -34.14 3.58
C PRO A 90 3.72 -35.32 4.00
N ASP A 91 4.30 -35.98 3.01
CA ASP A 91 5.27 -37.04 3.27
C ASP A 91 6.56 -36.50 3.88
N LYS A 92 7.12 -37.27 4.83
CA LYS A 92 8.36 -36.94 5.55
C LYS A 92 9.60 -37.18 4.68
N THR A 93 9.55 -36.78 3.42
CA THR A 93 10.65 -36.85 2.48
C THR A 93 11.72 -35.81 2.84
N ILE A 94 12.98 -36.08 2.51
CA ILE A 94 14.11 -35.16 2.73
C ILE A 94 13.82 -33.78 2.10
N SER A 95 13.24 -33.77 0.90
CA SER A 95 12.81 -32.53 0.22
C SER A 95 11.84 -31.71 1.08
N TYR A 96 10.80 -32.35 1.64
CA TYR A 96 9.84 -31.69 2.52
C TYR A 96 10.49 -31.13 3.79
N MET A 97 11.40 -31.89 4.42
CA MET A 97 12.07 -31.43 5.63
C MET A 97 12.98 -30.22 5.38
N ASN A 98 13.68 -30.20 4.23
CA ASN A 98 14.46 -29.04 3.81
C ASN A 98 13.56 -27.82 3.55
N LEU A 99 12.41 -28.02 2.88
CA LEU A 99 11.43 -26.95 2.63
C LEU A 99 10.89 -26.40 3.95
N LYS A 100 10.50 -27.28 4.87
CA LYS A 100 10.02 -26.90 6.21
C LYS A 100 11.08 -26.13 7.00
N ARG A 101 12.36 -26.54 6.91
CA ARG A 101 13.49 -25.82 7.53
C ARG A 101 13.58 -24.38 7.01
N LYS A 102 13.58 -24.19 5.68
CA LYS A 102 13.64 -22.85 5.06
C LYS A 102 12.46 -21.98 5.45
N GLN A 103 11.24 -22.52 5.43
CA GLN A 103 10.05 -21.78 5.85
C GLN A 103 10.12 -21.34 7.31
N LEU A 104 10.62 -22.21 8.19
CA LEU A 104 10.81 -21.90 9.60
C LEU A 104 11.89 -20.83 9.79
N GLU A 105 12.99 -20.89 9.05
CA GLU A 105 14.03 -19.86 9.06
C GLU A 105 13.47 -18.49 8.64
N ILE A 106 12.69 -18.43 7.56
CA ILE A 106 12.07 -17.18 7.09
C ILE A 106 11.09 -16.63 8.12
N LYS A 107 10.24 -17.49 8.70
CA LYS A 107 9.23 -17.08 9.69
C LYS A 107 9.82 -16.71 11.04
N ASN A 108 10.94 -17.30 11.43
CA ASN A 108 11.61 -17.02 12.69
C ASN A 108 12.53 -15.80 12.63
N LYS A 109 12.72 -15.18 11.45
CA LYS A 109 13.41 -13.89 11.36
C LYS A 109 12.50 -12.81 11.98
N PRO A 110 12.95 -12.09 13.03
CA PRO A 110 12.15 -11.04 13.63
C PRO A 110 11.99 -9.88 12.66
N GLN A 111 10.83 -9.21 12.67
CA GLN A 111 10.58 -8.04 11.81
C GLN A 111 11.49 -6.85 12.15
N ARG A 112 12.00 -6.79 13.39
CA ARG A 112 12.92 -5.76 13.86
C ARG A 112 14.06 -6.42 14.59
N GLU A 113 15.28 -6.06 14.20
CA GLU A 113 16.50 -6.49 14.87
C GLU A 113 17.04 -5.33 15.71
N VAL A 114 17.31 -5.59 16.99
CA VAL A 114 18.00 -4.63 17.84
C VAL A 114 19.50 -4.74 17.55
N ILE A 115 20.03 -3.75 16.84
CA ILE A 115 21.47 -3.68 16.57
C ILE A 115 22.13 -3.00 17.77
N GLN A 116 22.88 -3.76 18.56
CA GLN A 116 23.71 -3.19 19.61
C GLN A 116 24.87 -2.44 18.99
N ILE A 117 25.01 -1.16 19.34
CA ILE A 117 26.10 -0.34 18.85
C ILE A 117 27.37 -0.71 19.64
N THR A 118 28.34 -1.32 18.97
CA THR A 118 29.60 -1.77 19.61
C THR A 118 30.52 -0.61 19.98
N LYS A 119 30.42 0.52 19.27
CA LYS A 119 31.25 1.71 19.49
C LYS A 119 30.38 2.88 19.90
N VAL A 120 30.78 3.60 20.95
CA VAL A 120 30.11 4.84 21.36
C VAL A 120 30.13 5.81 20.18
N VAL A 121 28.98 6.33 19.77
CA VAL A 121 28.88 7.38 18.74
C VAL A 121 29.18 8.72 19.41
N PRO A 122 30.35 9.33 19.17
CA PRO A 122 30.80 10.48 19.96
C PRO A 122 30.07 11.79 19.63
N MET A 123 29.32 11.85 18.52
CA MET A 123 28.60 13.06 18.08
C MET A 123 27.38 12.68 17.24
N TYR A 124 26.17 13.00 17.72
CA TYR A 124 24.93 12.89 16.94
C TYR A 124 24.82 14.10 16.01
N LYS A 125 24.98 13.91 14.70
CA LYS A 125 24.68 14.96 13.72
C LYS A 125 23.17 14.98 13.49
N PRO A 126 22.46 16.11 13.72
CA PRO A 126 21.05 16.19 13.38
C PRO A 126 20.88 15.93 11.89
N VAL A 127 20.05 14.94 11.56
CA VAL A 127 19.84 14.47 10.18
C VAL A 127 19.12 15.52 9.32
N ASN A 128 18.47 16.50 9.95
CA ASN A 128 17.73 17.54 9.26
C ASN A 128 17.98 18.90 9.92
N ASN A 129 18.47 19.88 9.14
CA ASN A 129 18.57 21.25 9.61
C ASN A 129 17.16 21.85 9.62
N HIS A 130 16.73 22.44 10.75
CA HIS A 130 15.38 23.00 10.85
C HIS A 130 15.18 24.10 9.80
N VAL A 131 14.00 24.18 9.18
CA VAL A 131 13.68 25.12 8.08
C VAL A 131 13.99 26.59 8.46
N HIS A 132 13.90 26.91 9.75
CA HIS A 132 14.20 28.25 10.29
C HIS A 132 15.70 28.60 10.37
N ASN A 133 16.58 27.59 10.28
CA ASN A 133 18.03 27.75 10.30
C ASN A 133 18.64 27.74 8.90
N ALA A 134 17.83 27.53 7.85
CA ALA A 134 18.25 27.83 6.49
C ALA A 134 18.47 29.36 6.41
N PRO A 135 19.68 29.84 6.11
CA PRO A 135 19.90 31.28 5.98
C PRO A 135 18.97 31.79 4.88
N SER A 136 18.04 32.67 5.24
CA SER A 136 17.17 33.33 4.28
C SER A 136 18.02 34.28 3.42
N SER A 137 18.66 33.74 2.38
CA SER A 137 19.51 34.46 1.43
C SER A 137 18.80 35.65 0.79
N ASP A 138 17.47 35.64 0.77
CA ASP A 138 16.68 36.58 -0.01
C ASP A 138 16.13 37.76 0.81
N LYS A 139 16.08 37.66 2.15
CA LYS A 139 15.53 38.74 2.99
C LYS A 139 16.54 39.85 3.29
N ASN A 140 17.83 39.51 3.32
CA ASN A 140 18.89 40.46 3.68
C ASN A 140 19.49 41.21 2.48
N LYS A 141 19.07 40.87 1.24
CA LYS A 141 19.58 41.47 0.00
C LYS A 141 18.59 42.39 -0.71
N VAL A 142 17.47 42.72 -0.07
CA VAL A 142 16.59 43.80 -0.53
C VAL A 142 17.09 45.09 0.12
N GLU A 143 18.10 45.69 -0.51
CA GLU A 143 18.58 47.03 -0.18
C GLU A 143 17.39 48.01 -0.12
N LYS A 144 17.34 48.84 0.92
CA LYS A 144 16.40 49.95 1.01
C LYS A 144 16.75 50.97 -0.08
N ARG A 145 16.12 50.85 -1.25
CA ARG A 145 16.36 51.76 -2.38
C ARG A 145 15.76 53.13 -2.07
N LEU A 146 16.49 54.18 -2.43
CA LEU A 146 16.01 55.56 -2.36
C LEU A 146 14.89 55.76 -3.39
N ARG A 147 14.05 56.77 -3.15
CA ARG A 147 12.97 57.15 -4.06
C ARG A 147 13.58 57.65 -5.37
N GLU A 148 13.14 57.12 -6.51
CA GLU A 148 13.59 57.58 -7.83
C GLU A 148 12.94 58.93 -8.18
N ASP A 149 13.55 59.67 -9.11
CA ASP A 149 13.02 60.95 -9.60
C ASP A 149 11.63 60.79 -10.24
N LYS A 150 10.77 61.79 -10.03
CA LYS A 150 9.37 61.77 -10.52
C LYS A 150 9.29 61.48 -12.02
N GLU A 151 10.11 62.17 -12.82
CA GLU A 151 10.10 62.02 -14.29
C GLU A 151 10.44 60.59 -14.72
N LYS A 152 11.47 59.98 -14.11
CA LYS A 152 11.87 58.59 -14.40
C LYS A 152 10.78 57.58 -14.04
N VAL A 153 10.08 57.79 -12.91
CA VAL A 153 8.97 56.90 -12.52
C VAL A 153 7.79 57.03 -13.49
N MET A 154 7.50 58.24 -13.97
CA MET A 154 6.44 58.46 -14.96
C MET A 154 6.76 57.78 -16.29
N ASP A 155 7.99 57.87 -16.78
CA ASP A 155 8.42 57.18 -18.00
C ASP A 155 8.26 55.66 -17.90
N ILE A 156 8.63 55.09 -16.75
CA ILE A 156 8.46 53.65 -16.47
C ILE A 156 6.97 53.27 -16.47
N LEU A 157 6.12 54.12 -15.89
CA LEU A 157 4.67 53.89 -15.86
C LEU A 157 4.05 54.01 -17.25
N PHE A 158 4.44 54.99 -18.06
CA PHE A 158 3.96 55.10 -19.44
C PHE A 158 4.37 53.90 -20.28
N ASN A 159 5.62 53.44 -20.18
CA ASN A 159 6.08 52.22 -20.84
C ASN A 159 5.36 50.95 -20.36
N ALA A 160 4.93 50.91 -19.09
CA ALA A 160 4.14 49.80 -18.58
C ALA A 160 2.72 49.83 -19.18
N PHE A 161 2.05 50.98 -19.13
CA PHE A 161 0.68 51.13 -19.64
C PHE A 161 0.57 51.07 -21.17
N GLU A 162 1.66 51.34 -21.88
CA GLU A 162 1.75 51.08 -23.32
C GLU A 162 1.61 49.57 -23.63
N LYS A 163 2.11 48.70 -22.74
CA LYS A 163 2.01 47.24 -22.91
C LYS A 163 0.64 46.69 -22.50
N HIS A 164 0.09 47.19 -21.39
CA HIS A 164 -1.22 46.74 -20.89
C HIS A 164 -2.02 47.91 -20.35
N GLN A 165 -3.31 47.96 -20.70
CA GLN A 165 -4.21 49.04 -20.28
C GLN A 165 -4.48 49.06 -18.76
N TYR A 166 -4.28 47.95 -18.06
CA TYR A 166 -4.52 47.83 -16.62
C TYR A 166 -3.44 47.00 -15.93
N TYR A 167 -3.12 47.36 -14.69
CA TYR A 167 -2.16 46.65 -13.82
C TYR A 167 -2.68 46.56 -12.38
N ASN A 168 -2.25 45.54 -11.65
CA ASN A 168 -2.43 45.47 -10.20
C ASN A 168 -1.42 46.40 -9.50
N VAL A 169 -1.85 47.08 -8.44
CA VAL A 169 -0.99 47.97 -7.64
C VAL A 169 0.26 47.23 -7.13
N LYS A 170 0.15 45.94 -6.78
CA LYS A 170 1.31 45.12 -6.35
C LYS A 170 2.38 45.00 -7.44
N ASP A 171 1.96 44.90 -8.69
CA ASP A 171 2.86 44.73 -9.82
C ASP A 171 3.53 46.06 -10.17
N LEU A 172 2.77 47.15 -10.10
CA LEU A 172 3.30 48.52 -10.27
C LEU A 172 4.35 48.85 -9.20
N VAL A 173 4.13 48.43 -7.95
CA VAL A 173 5.10 48.59 -6.86
C VAL A 173 6.36 47.76 -7.10
N THR A 174 6.21 46.55 -7.64
CA THR A 174 7.35 45.68 -7.96
C THR A 174 8.16 46.23 -9.15
N LEU A 175 7.47 46.78 -10.15
CA LEU A 175 8.07 47.29 -11.38
C LEU A 175 8.76 48.64 -11.16
N THR A 176 8.12 49.55 -10.42
CA THR A 176 8.68 50.87 -10.07
C THR A 176 9.62 50.82 -8.86
N LYS A 177 9.52 49.76 -8.05
CA LYS A 177 10.20 49.59 -6.75
C LYS A 177 9.94 50.75 -5.78
N GLN A 178 8.84 51.46 -5.96
CA GLN A 178 8.43 52.60 -5.13
C GLN A 178 7.38 52.19 -4.08
N PRO A 179 7.41 52.79 -2.87
CA PRO A 179 6.38 52.53 -1.86
C PRO A 179 5.02 53.15 -2.26
N ILE A 180 3.93 52.47 -1.87
CA ILE A 180 2.54 52.90 -2.17
C ILE A 180 2.17 54.20 -1.44
N ILE A 181 2.79 54.46 -0.29
CA ILE A 181 2.44 55.59 0.57
C ILE A 181 3.40 56.75 0.27
N GLY A 182 2.88 57.76 -0.41
CA GLY A 182 3.54 59.05 -0.59
C GLY A 182 3.60 59.85 0.71
N ARG A 183 4.42 59.43 1.67
CA ARG A 183 4.80 60.32 2.77
C ARG A 183 5.81 61.33 2.22
N ILE A 184 5.35 62.55 2.01
CA ILE A 184 6.17 63.74 1.85
C ILE A 184 6.98 63.87 3.15
N VAL A 185 8.23 63.45 3.13
CA VAL A 185 9.23 63.95 4.07
C VAL A 185 10.13 64.82 3.22
N PHE A 186 9.80 66.11 3.13
CA PHE A 186 10.82 67.10 2.79
C PHE A 186 11.81 67.09 3.96
N ALA A 187 13.03 66.64 3.70
CA ALA A 187 14.14 67.02 4.55
C ALA A 187 14.29 68.54 4.41
N VAL A 188 14.01 69.27 5.49
CA VAL A 188 14.52 70.62 5.72
C VAL A 188 15.86 70.47 6.43
#